data_AF-A0A498Q4Y1-F1
#
_entry.id   AF-A0A498Q4Y1-F1
#
_cell.length_a   1.000
_cell.length_b   1.000
_cell.length_c   1.000
_cell.angle_alpha   90.00
_cell.angle_beta   90.00
_cell.angle_gamma   90.00
#
_symmetry.space_group_name_H-M   'P 1'
#
loop_
_entity.id
_entity.type
_entity.pdbx_description
1 polymer ?
#
loop_
_entity_poly.entity_id
_entity_poly.type
_entity_poly.pdbx_seq_one_letter_code
_entity_poly.pdbx_strand_id
1 'polypeptide(L)' 'MLEQVVNGTPALASTDRVAALTLAEAYTSANAKASSLRRDDPEWQAVVNEVNAKDARMKALCGGG' A
#
# COMPACT_ATOMS: atom_id res chain seq x y z
N MET A 1 -8.05 -8.58 -12.21
CA MET A 1 -6.85 -7.72 -12.27
C MET A 1 -7.08 -6.54 -11.34
N LEU A 2 -6.18 -6.27 -10.38
CA LEU A 2 -6.38 -5.22 -9.37
C LEU A 2 -6.54 -3.83 -9.99
N GLU A 3 -5.71 -3.48 -10.97
CA GLU A 3 -5.78 -2.21 -11.68
C GLU A 3 -7.13 -1.95 -12.36
N GLN A 4 -7.73 -2.98 -12.97
CA GLN A 4 -9.06 -2.87 -13.59
C GLN A 4 -10.13 -2.55 -12.56
N VAL A 5 -10.06 -3.15 -11.37
CA VAL A 5 -11.01 -2.90 -10.28
C VAL A 5 -10.85 -1.48 -9.74
N VAL A 6 -9.62 -1.04 -9.50
CA VAL A 6 -9.32 0.32 -9.01
C VAL A 6 -9.77 1.37 -10.05
N ASN A 7 -9.49 1.16 -11.33
CA ASN A 7 -9.90 2.06 -12.41
C ASN A 7 -11.40 2.06 -12.66
N GLY A 8 -12.09 0.96 -12.36
CA GLY A 8 -13.54 0.83 -12.43
C GLY A 8 -14.29 1.43 -11.24
N THR A 9 -13.61 1.90 -10.19
CA THR A 9 -14.24 2.41 -8.97
C THR A 9 -14.53 3.92 -9.10
N PRO A 10 -15.79 4.35 -9.30
CA PRO A 10 -16.12 5.76 -9.57
C PRO A 10 -15.95 6.64 -8.33
N ALA A 11 -16.03 6.05 -7.13
CA ALA A 11 -15.90 6.74 -5.85
C ALA A 11 -14.46 7.17 -5.54
N LEU A 12 -13.45 6.57 -6.19
CA LEU A 12 -12.05 6.95 -6.04
C LEU A 12 -11.68 7.97 -7.12
N ALA A 13 -11.22 9.15 -6.72
CA ALA A 13 -10.64 10.11 -7.65
C ALA A 13 -9.41 9.51 -8.32
N SER A 14 -9.06 9.99 -9.53
CA SER A 14 -7.92 9.46 -10.29
C SER A 14 -6.60 9.45 -9.49
N THR A 15 -6.37 10.48 -8.67
CA THR A 15 -5.19 10.57 -7.80
C THR A 15 -5.21 9.54 -6.66
N ASP A 16 -6.39 9.18 -6.17
CA ASP A 16 -6.56 8.19 -5.09
C ASP A 16 -6.46 6.77 -5.62
N ARG A 17 -6.84 6.55 -6.89
CA ARG A 17 -6.57 5.30 -7.60
C ARG A 17 -5.08 5.02 -7.70
N VAL A 18 -4.28 6.03 -8.05
CA VAL A 18 -2.82 5.92 -8.05
C VAL A 18 -2.31 5.58 -6.65
N ALA A 19 -2.79 6.27 -5.61
CA ALA A 19 -2.40 5.98 -4.23
C ALA A 19 -2.74 4.54 -3.81
N ALA A 20 -3.91 4.03 -4.21
CA ALA A 20 -4.33 2.65 -3.95
C ALA A 20 -3.43 1.62 -4.65
N LEU A 21 -3.04 1.88 -5.91
CA LEU A 21 -2.11 1.02 -6.64
C LEU A 21 -0.72 1.03 -6.03
N THR A 22 -0.20 2.21 -5.67
CA THR A 22 1.10 2.34 -5.00
C THR A 22 1.12 1.64 -3.63
N LEU A 23 0.00 1.63 -2.89
CA LEU A 23 -0.14 0.85 -1.66
C LEU A 23 -0.09 -0.65 -1.95
N ALA A 24 -0.79 -1.13 -2.98
CA ALA A 24 -0.77 -2.53 -3.36
C ALA A 24 0.62 -3.03 -3.80
N GLU A 25 1.37 -2.19 -4.51
CA GLU A 25 2.78 -2.45 -4.86
C GLU A 25 3.66 -2.55 -3.60
N ALA A 26 3.45 -1.68 -2.61
CA ALA A 26 4.19 -1.72 -1.36
C ALA A 26 3.94 -3.03 -0.59
N TYR A 27 2.67 -3.49 -0.52
CA TYR A 27 2.34 -4.79 0.07
C TYR A 27 2.95 -5.96 -0.71
N THR A 28 3.00 -5.87 -2.03
CA THR A 28 3.63 -6.91 -2.87
C THR A 28 5.13 -7.00 -2.59
N SER A 29 5.81 -5.84 -2.49
CA SER A 29 7.22 -5.76 -2.10
C SER A 29 7.45 -6.32 -0.69
N ALA A 30 6.59 -5.98 0.27
CA ALA A 30 6.65 -6.51 1.62
C ALA A 30 6.50 -8.04 1.66
N ASN A 31 5.52 -8.59 0.95
CA ASN A 31 5.32 -10.04 0.85
C ASN A 31 6.53 -10.75 0.23
N ALA A 32 7.17 -10.16 -0.78
CA ALA A 32 8.36 -10.72 -1.41
C ALA A 32 9.58 -10.78 -0.46
N LYS A 33 9.64 -9.88 0.53
CA LYS A 33 10.77 -9.77 1.47
C LYS A 33 10.51 -10.44 2.83
N ALA A 34 9.25 -10.68 3.18
CA ALA A 34 8.82 -11.11 4.51
C ALA A 34 9.43 -12.45 4.98
N SER A 35 9.76 -13.36 4.07
CA SER A 35 10.42 -14.64 4.40
C SER A 35 11.93 -14.54 4.53
N SER A 36 12.53 -13.51 3.95
CA SER A 36 13.99 -13.35 3.85
C SER A 36 14.54 -12.41 4.91
N LEU A 37 13.74 -11.44 5.36
CA LEU A 37 14.15 -10.45 6.35
C LEU A 37 13.56 -10.75 7.72
N ARG A 38 14.36 -10.51 8.76
CA ARG A 38 13.89 -10.59 10.14
C ARG A 38 13.11 -9.35 10.51
N ARG A 39 12.24 -9.47 11.52
CA ARG A 39 11.43 -8.34 12.01
C ARG A 39 12.26 -7.14 12.46
N ASP A 40 13.41 -7.41 13.08
CA ASP A 40 14.36 -6.43 13.59
C ASP A 40 15.33 -5.88 12.53
N ASP A 41 15.25 -6.39 11.29
CA ASP A 41 16.09 -5.94 10.20
C ASP A 41 15.72 -4.49 9.79
N PRO A 42 16.70 -3.58 9.64
CA PRO A 42 16.42 -2.20 9.27
C PRO A 42 15.80 -2.05 7.88
N GLU A 43 16.12 -2.95 6.94
CA GLU A 43 15.46 -2.99 5.63
C GLU A 43 13.99 -3.39 5.78
N TRP A 44 13.70 -4.37 6.64
CA TRP A 44 12.32 -4.76 6.94
C TRP A 44 11.53 -3.63 7.59
N GLN A 45 12.13 -2.91 8.54
CA GLN A 45 11.51 -1.74 9.16
C GLN A 45 11.19 -0.65 8.13
N ALA A 46 12.11 -0.39 7.19
CA ALA A 46 11.87 0.58 6.12
C ALA A 46 10.68 0.18 5.23
N VAL A 47 10.59 -1.10 4.84
CA VAL A 47 9.50 -1.65 4.03
C VAL A 47 8.16 -1.54 4.76
N VAL A 48 8.11 -1.90 6.04
CA VAL A 48 6.90 -1.79 6.87
C VAL A 48 6.48 -0.32 7.03
N ASN A 49 7.42 0.58 7.26
CA ASN A 49 7.12 2.01 7.37
C ASN A 49 6.56 2.59 6.07
N GLU A 50 7.10 2.16 4.93
CA GLU A 50 6.60 2.54 3.60
C GLU A 50 5.15 2.08 3.38
N VAL A 51 4.84 0.83 3.73
CA VAL A 51 3.47 0.30 3.68
C VAL A 51 2.54 1.10 4.59
N ASN A 52 2.93 1.33 5.85
CA ASN A 52 2.13 2.05 6.83
C ASN A 52 1.86 3.50 6.40
N ALA A 53 2.85 4.19 5.82
CA ALA A 53 2.68 5.55 5.34
C ALA A 53 1.66 5.64 4.18
N LYS A 54 1.71 4.69 3.24
CA LYS A 54 0.77 4.60 2.12
C LYS A 54 -0.63 4.19 2.58
N ASP A 55 -0.72 3.28 3.55
CA ASP A 55 -1.98 2.84 4.15
C ASP A 55 -2.66 3.97 4.92
N ALA A 56 -1.90 4.76 5.70
CA ALA A 56 -2.42 5.93 6.40
C ALA A 56 -3.06 6.96 5.45
N ARG A 57 -2.47 7.17 4.27
CA ARG A 57 -3.08 8.01 3.23
C ARG A 57 -4.42 7.46 2.76
N MET A 58 -4.51 6.16 2.48
CA MET A 58 -5.76 5.53 2.04
C MET A 58 -6.83 5.53 3.13
N LYS A 59 -6.44 5.31 4.39
CA LYS A 59 -7.32 5.42 5.56
C LYS A 59 -7.95 6.80 5.70
N ALA A 60 -7.15 7.87 5.55
CA ALA A 60 -7.64 9.24 5.57
C ALA A 60 -8.67 9.52 4.46
N LEU A 61 -8.49 8.94 3.27
CA LEU A 61 -9.44 9.07 2.15
C LEU A 61 -10.75 8.31 2.41
N CYS A 62 -10.68 7.15 3.06
CA CYS A 62 -11.85 6.33 3.38
C CYS A 62 -12.59 6.78 4.65
N GLY A 63 -12.13 7.84 5.33
CA GLY A 63 -12.70 8.32 6.59
C GLY A 63 -12.45 7.39 7.79
N GLY A 64 -11.57 6.40 7.63
CA GLY A 64 -11.21 5.45 8.68
C GLY A 64 -9.99 5.93 9.45
N GLY A 65 -10.22 6.65 10.55
CA GLY A 65 -9.25 6.85 11.63
C GLY A 65 -9.47 5.82 12.72
#